data_AF-A0A940P1R9-F1
#
_entry.id   AF-A0A940P1R9-F1
#
_cell.length_a   1.000
_cell.length_b   1.000
_cell.length_c   1.000
_cell.angle_alpha   90.00
_cell.angle_beta   90.00
_cell.angle_gamma   90.00
#
_symmetry.space_group_name_H-M   'P 1'
#
loop_
_entity.id
_entity.type
_entity.pdbx_description
1 polymer ?
#
loop_
_entity_poly.entity_id
_entity_poly.type
_entity_poly.pdbx_seq_one_letter_code
_entity_poly.pdbx_strand_id
1 'polypeptide(L)' 'FDIRGTEHKLGGYRDDVWTPKWPDTEVLLLQIASDGVTEWGDDGIAHFTMTHEALRNRDFSRVDYNWECY' A
#
# COMPACT_ATOMS: atom_id res chain seq x y z
N PHE A 1 7.46 -21.87 3.18
CA PHE A 1 7.90 -20.94 4.24
C PHE A 1 6.81 -19.90 4.37
N ASP A 2 6.45 -19.51 5.59
CA ASP A 2 5.31 -18.62 5.89
C ASP A 2 5.86 -17.21 6.16
N ILE A 3 5.80 -16.31 5.17
CA ILE A 3 6.32 -14.94 5.27
C ILE A 3 5.25 -14.02 5.87
N ARG A 4 5.27 -13.94 7.21
CA ARG A 4 4.39 -13.06 7.99
C ARG A 4 4.72 -11.59 7.73
N GLY A 5 4.03 -10.97 6.78
CA GLY A 5 4.19 -9.54 6.49
C GLY A 5 3.41 -8.99 5.28
N THR A 6 2.74 -9.83 4.49
CA THR A 6 2.15 -9.44 3.20
C THR A 6 0.64 -9.75 3.15
N GLU A 7 -0.16 -9.06 3.97
CA GLU A 7 -1.63 -9.22 3.98
C GLU A 7 -2.36 -8.12 3.18
N HIS A 8 -3.51 -8.47 2.60
CA HIS A 8 -4.47 -7.51 2.04
C HIS A 8 -5.15 -6.72 3.17
N LYS A 9 -5.15 -5.38 3.13
CA LYS A 9 -5.72 -4.56 4.22
C LYS A 9 -6.24 -3.20 3.77
N LEU A 10 -7.18 -2.66 4.56
CA LEU A 10 -7.73 -1.32 4.45
C LEU A 10 -7.28 -0.48 5.66
N GLY A 11 -6.60 0.65 5.42
CA GLY A 11 -6.07 1.49 6.49
C GLY A 11 -4.91 0.86 7.28
N GLY A 12 -4.54 1.54 8.36
CA GLY A 12 -3.41 1.16 9.22
C GLY A 12 -2.05 1.60 8.65
N TYR A 13 -0.98 0.97 9.14
CA TYR A 13 0.36 1.12 8.58
C TYR A 13 0.51 0.23 7.35
N ARG A 14 1.22 0.73 6.34
CA ARG A 14 1.59 0.01 5.12
C ARG A 14 2.81 -0.88 5.38
N ASP A 15 2.93 -1.98 4.63
CA ASP A 15 4.12 -2.84 4.66
C ASP A 15 5.08 -2.42 3.53
N ASP A 16 6.36 -2.21 3.85
CA ASP A 16 7.43 -1.81 2.93
C ASP A 16 8.26 -3.03 2.50
N VAL A 17 8.58 -3.16 1.21
CA VAL A 17 9.56 -4.11 0.68
C VAL A 17 10.96 -3.47 0.62
N TRP A 18 11.07 -2.31 -0.04
CA TRP A 18 12.35 -1.60 -0.22
C TRP A 18 12.33 -0.15 0.25
N THR A 19 11.16 0.48 0.29
CA THR A 19 11.05 1.92 0.53
C THR A 19 11.23 2.26 2.03
N PRO A 20 12.16 3.15 2.44
CA PRO A 20 12.35 3.45 3.86
C PRO A 20 11.44 4.60 4.34
N LYS A 21 10.26 4.26 4.89
CA LYS A 21 9.27 5.15 5.53
C LYS A 21 8.64 6.24 4.64
N TRP A 22 7.35 6.07 4.32
CA TRP A 22 6.49 7.16 3.84
C TRP A 22 6.31 8.32 4.85
N PRO A 23 5.94 9.54 4.40
CA PRO A 23 5.69 10.70 5.27
C PRO A 23 4.47 10.51 6.19
N ASP A 24 4.55 11.04 7.42
CA ASP A 24 3.44 11.02 8.40
C ASP A 24 2.15 11.74 7.93
N THR A 25 2.21 12.46 6.79
CA THR A 25 1.06 13.15 6.17
C THR A 25 0.20 12.26 5.27
N GLU A 26 0.69 11.08 4.88
CA GLU A 26 -0.07 10.11 4.07
C GLU A 26 -0.91 9.14 4.92
N VAL A 27 -1.93 8.57 4.29
CA VAL A 27 -2.82 7.54 4.84
C VAL A 27 -2.92 6.40 3.84
N LEU A 28 -2.73 5.15 4.29
CA LEU A 28 -3.05 3.98 3.50
C LEU A 28 -4.58 3.86 3.33
N LEU A 29 -5.05 3.71 2.10
CA LEU A 29 -6.45 3.38 1.82
C LEU A 29 -6.62 1.87 1.66
N LEU A 30 -5.79 1.27 0.81
CA LEU A 30 -5.81 -0.13 0.44
C LEU A 30 -4.40 -0.62 0.14
N GLN A 31 -4.05 -1.79 0.66
CA GLN A 31 -2.89 -2.58 0.27
C GLN A 31 -3.37 -3.92 -0.30
N ILE A 32 -2.75 -4.35 -1.39
CA ILE A 32 -2.99 -5.64 -2.05
C ILE A 32 -1.63 -6.34 -2.18
N ALA A 33 -1.46 -7.49 -1.53
CA ALA A 33 -0.26 -8.31 -1.67
C ALA A 33 -0.33 -9.23 -2.90
N SER A 34 0.79 -9.87 -3.23
CA SER A 34 0.77 -11.06 -4.10
C SER A 34 0.28 -12.26 -3.27
N ASP A 35 -0.56 -13.13 -3.87
CA ASP A 35 -1.22 -14.22 -3.14
C ASP A 35 -1.52 -15.48 -3.98
N GLY A 36 -0.94 -15.61 -5.17
CA GLY A 36 -1.23 -16.69 -6.12
C GLY A 36 -2.53 -16.49 -6.93
N VAL A 37 -3.27 -15.40 -6.67
CA VAL A 37 -4.39 -14.93 -7.50
C VAL A 37 -4.10 -13.53 -8.04
N THR A 38 -3.48 -12.68 -7.21
CA THR A 38 -2.87 -11.40 -7.56
C THR A 38 -1.35 -11.55 -7.55
N GLU A 39 -0.66 -10.89 -8.48
CA GLU A 39 0.80 -10.95 -8.62
C GLU A 39 1.34 -9.55 -8.97
N TRP A 40 2.31 -9.06 -8.19
CA TRP A 40 2.93 -7.74 -8.36
C TRP A 40 4.43 -7.86 -8.65
N GLY A 41 4.78 -8.32 -9.85
CA GLY A 41 6.18 -8.54 -10.23
C GLY A 41 6.73 -9.84 -9.66
N ASP A 42 7.75 -9.76 -8.80
CA ASP A 42 8.30 -10.89 -8.04
C ASP A 42 7.83 -10.80 -6.58
N ASP A 43 6.72 -11.47 -6.26
CA ASP A 43 6.07 -11.56 -4.92
C ASP A 43 5.85 -10.20 -4.21
N GLY A 44 5.54 -9.15 -4.98
CA GLY A 44 5.46 -7.77 -4.49
C GLY A 44 4.13 -7.37 -3.85
N ILE A 45 4.01 -6.07 -3.54
CA ILE A 45 2.85 -5.46 -2.87
C ILE A 45 2.47 -4.15 -3.58
N ALA A 46 1.16 -3.93 -3.80
CA ALA A 46 0.61 -2.69 -4.34
C ALA A 46 -0.20 -1.90 -3.30
N HIS A 47 -0.23 -0.59 -3.49
CA HIS A 47 -0.66 0.37 -2.49
C HIS A 47 -1.42 1.53 -3.10
N PHE A 48 -2.46 1.95 -2.40
CA PHE A 48 -3.22 3.16 -2.66
C PHE A 48 -3.13 4.05 -1.41
N THR A 49 -2.41 5.16 -1.49
CA THR A 49 -2.29 6.15 -0.41
C THR A 49 -2.91 7.48 -0.82
N MET A 50 -3.19 8.36 0.15
CA MET A 50 -3.51 9.76 -0.11
C MET A 50 -3.18 10.63 1.09
N THR A 51 -3.11 11.95 0.93
CA THR A 51 -2.90 12.85 2.07
C THR A 51 -4.12 12.92 3.00
N HIS A 52 -3.89 13.16 4.29
CA HIS A 52 -4.95 13.38 5.27
C HIS A 52 -5.94 14.48 4.86
N GLU A 53 -5.48 15.54 4.17
CA GLU A 53 -6.34 16.61 3.67
C GLU A 53 -7.28 16.13 2.56
N ALA A 54 -6.75 15.43 1.57
CA ALA A 54 -7.56 14.91 0.46
C ALA A 54 -8.57 13.86 0.95
N LEU A 55 -8.19 12.99 1.89
CA LEU A 55 -9.10 12.04 2.53
C LEU A 55 -10.23 12.76 3.28
N ARG A 56 -9.91 13.78 4.09
CA ARG A 56 -10.90 14.61 4.80
C ARG A 56 -11.88 15.28 3.84
N ASN A 57 -11.39 15.75 2.69
CA ASN A 57 -12.18 16.41 1.66
C ASN A 57 -12.90 15.42 0.72
N ARG A 58 -12.65 14.10 0.86
CA ARG A 58 -13.13 13.00 -0.01
C ARG A 58 -12.68 13.14 -1.47
N ASP A 59 -11.56 13.80 -1.70
CA ASP A 59 -11.00 14.04 -3.03
C ASP A 59 -10.16 12.84 -3.50
N PHE A 60 -10.85 11.78 -3.91
CA PHE A 60 -10.22 10.57 -4.45
C PHE A 60 -9.60 10.76 -5.85
N SER A 61 -9.57 11.99 -6.41
CA SER A 61 -8.70 12.30 -7.56
C SER A 61 -7.23 12.45 -7.18
N ARG A 62 -6.93 12.45 -5.86
CA ARG A 62 -5.62 12.65 -5.23
C ARG A 62 -5.12 11.37 -4.55
N VAL A 63 -5.49 10.20 -5.10
CA VAL A 63 -4.97 8.91 -4.65
C VAL A 63 -3.69 8.62 -5.40
N ASP A 64 -2.60 8.50 -4.66
CA ASP A 64 -1.32 8.02 -5.15
C ASP A 64 -1.35 6.49 -5.18
N TYR A 65 -0.93 5.91 -6.30
CA TYR A 65 -0.88 4.47 -6.53
C TYR A 65 0.54 4.05 -6.90
N ASN A 66 1.07 3.05 -6.19
CA ASN A 66 2.36 2.44 -6.48
C ASN A 66 2.35 0.94 -6.15
N TRP A 67 3.41 0.25 -6.59
CA TRP A 67 3.74 -1.11 -6.18
C TRP A 67 5.26 -1.27 -6.16
N GLU A 68 5.74 -2.19 -5.34
CA GLU A 68 7.14 -2.59 -5.25
C GLU A 68 7.24 -4.11 -5.09
N CYS A 69 8.32 -4.71 -5.59
CA CYS A 69 8.59 -6.15 -5.53
C CYS A 69 10.03 -6.41 -5.09
N TYR A 70 10.39 -7.67 -4.86
CA TYR A 70 11.75 -8.06 -4.50
C TYR A 70 12.78 -7.83 -5.63
#